data_AF-A0A1W0W1E3-F1
#
_entry.id   AF-A0A1W0W1E3-F1
#
_cell.length_a   1.000
_cell.length_b   1.000
_cell.length_c   1.000
_cell.angle_alpha   90.00
_cell.angle_beta   90.00
_cell.angle_gamma   90.00
#
_symmetry.space_group_name_H-M   'P 1'
#
loop_
_entity.id
_entity.type
_entity.pdbx_description
1 polymer ?
#
loop_
_entity_poly.entity_id
_entity_poly.type
_entity_poly.pdbx_seq_one_letter_code
_entity_poly.pdbx_strand_id
1 'polypeptide(L)'
;MSVGAGFSYKKFVHFALEQTRHRSTLVPHPSQEKFKFIKPNEDNTVLSALSFSTSKVRLLRSLTIEQKNSAQVLDFAAFSEPEYDLPIFCANAFSSPARSIVVLDLNPLYDTTEHKDYREKYYRNLMPLIHKYSELLPWGGKITSESLRFFSPIVIWTIFEPTEANLQALYSAFMDYYKVWLELMDGAVRETNEEKIDRNREAQHKYLTWRAEKDPGYSLLKKLIGESGAKDLVREFLFEGVSSLGTKSFLDYFPEYAQEDGTVNRKRSMAGKSFGTRPWDVHGRFVGGDASC
;
A
#
# COMPACT_ATOMS: atom_id res chain seq x y z
N MET A 1 -6.25 26.77 -12.92
CA MET A 1 -6.03 26.79 -11.46
C MET A 1 -4.79 25.97 -11.18
N SER A 2 -3.78 26.58 -10.55
CA SER A 2 -2.56 25.90 -10.11
C SER A 2 -2.93 24.74 -9.21
N VAL A 3 -2.29 23.57 -9.37
CA VAL A 3 -2.26 22.56 -8.30
C VAL A 3 -1.88 23.28 -7.02
N GLY A 4 -2.64 23.05 -5.94
CA GLY A 4 -2.59 23.80 -4.69
C GLY A 4 -1.17 24.22 -4.33
N ALA A 5 -0.92 25.53 -4.41
CA ALA A 5 0.33 26.13 -3.97
C ALA A 5 0.43 25.93 -2.44
N GLY A 6 0.89 24.75 -2.00
CA GLY A 6 1.01 24.41 -0.59
C GLY A 6 0.81 22.92 -0.22
N PHE A 7 0.19 22.10 -1.07
CA PHE A 7 0.04 20.68 -0.76
C PHE A 7 1.29 19.87 -1.17
N SER A 8 1.86 19.12 -0.24
CA SER A 8 2.95 18.18 -0.49
C SER A 8 2.77 16.91 0.34
N TYR A 9 2.92 15.76 -0.31
CA TYR A 9 2.92 14.47 0.37
C TYR A 9 4.09 14.29 1.36
N LYS A 10 5.13 15.15 1.31
CA LYS A 10 6.17 15.18 2.35
C LYS A 10 5.60 15.43 3.75
N LYS A 11 4.49 16.18 3.86
CA LYS A 11 3.81 16.42 5.14
C LYS A 11 3.24 15.12 5.76
N PHE A 12 2.77 14.19 4.92
CA PHE A 12 2.25 12.88 5.33
C PHE A 12 3.39 12.04 5.92
N VAL A 13 4.52 12.01 5.21
CA VAL A 13 5.74 11.32 5.65
C VAL A 13 6.25 11.91 6.96
N HIS A 14 6.35 13.23 7.07
CA HIS A 14 6.80 13.91 8.29
C HIS A 14 5.94 13.52 9.50
N PHE A 15 4.62 13.67 9.38
CA PHE A 15 3.68 13.28 10.42
C PHE A 15 3.87 11.82 10.84
N ALA A 16 3.95 10.90 9.87
CA ALA A 16 4.08 9.48 10.17
C ALA A 16 5.39 9.16 10.91
N LEU A 17 6.51 9.74 10.47
CA LEU A 17 7.80 9.55 11.15
C LEU A 17 7.79 10.14 12.56
N GLU A 18 7.21 11.32 12.77
CA GLU A 18 7.05 11.91 14.11
C GLU A 18 6.20 11.04 15.02
N GLN A 19 5.02 10.60 14.56
CA GLN A 19 4.14 9.74 15.35
C GLN A 19 4.80 8.40 15.68
N THR A 20 5.61 7.84 14.78
CA THR A 20 6.36 6.61 15.06
C THR A 20 7.42 6.84 16.13
N ARG A 21 8.17 7.96 16.08
CA ARG A 21 9.20 8.28 17.07
C ARG A 21 8.66 8.43 18.49
N HIS A 22 7.38 8.81 18.64
CA HIS A 22 6.73 8.85 19.96
C HIS A 22 6.48 7.47 20.56
N ARG A 23 6.47 6.40 19.75
CA ARG A 23 6.12 5.03 20.17
C ARG A 23 7.27 4.03 20.05
N SER A 24 8.22 4.27 19.14
CA SER A 24 9.37 3.38 18.91
C SER A 24 10.58 4.13 18.34
N THR A 25 11.76 3.54 18.51
CA THR A 25 13.00 4.06 17.92
C THR A 25 13.08 3.70 16.44
N LEU A 26 13.15 4.71 15.57
CA LEU A 26 13.44 4.53 14.15
C LEU A 26 14.95 4.39 13.93
N VAL A 27 15.35 3.28 13.29
CA VAL A 27 16.72 3.03 12.84
C VAL A 27 16.76 3.12 11.31
N PRO A 28 17.72 3.82 10.68
CA PRO A 28 17.86 3.81 9.22
C PRO A 28 18.01 2.37 8.69
N HIS A 29 17.17 1.98 7.73
CA HIS A 29 17.23 0.65 7.13
C HIS A 29 18.35 0.58 6.08
N PRO A 30 19.05 -0.56 5.89
CA PRO A 30 20.14 -0.68 4.92
C PRO A 30 19.78 -0.28 3.48
N SER A 31 18.52 -0.45 3.07
CA SER A 31 18.03 0.00 1.75
C SER A 31 18.15 1.52 1.55
N GLN A 32 18.26 2.31 2.62
CA GLN A 32 18.35 3.76 2.57
C GLN A 32 19.58 4.22 1.76
N GLU A 33 20.72 3.55 1.91
CA GLU A 33 21.97 3.99 1.28
C GLU A 33 21.91 3.88 -0.24
N LYS A 34 21.38 2.75 -0.77
CA LYS A 34 21.25 2.54 -2.22
C LYS A 34 20.32 3.56 -2.88
N PHE A 35 19.26 3.99 -2.18
CA PHE A 35 18.21 4.85 -2.72
C PHE A 35 18.20 6.28 -2.17
N LYS A 36 19.26 6.68 -1.45
CA LYS A 36 19.42 8.04 -0.90
C LYS A 36 19.39 9.10 -1.99
N PHE A 37 19.97 8.79 -3.15
CA PHE A 37 19.99 9.65 -4.32
C PHE A 37 19.46 8.89 -5.52
N ILE A 38 18.25 9.24 -5.95
CA ILE A 38 17.66 8.69 -7.18
C ILE A 38 17.73 9.80 -8.23
N LYS A 39 18.51 9.57 -9.30
CA LYS A 39 18.63 10.52 -10.40
C LYS A 39 17.45 10.35 -11.37
N PRO A 40 16.56 11.34 -11.52
CA PRO A 40 15.53 11.32 -12.54
C PRO A 40 16.11 11.56 -13.92
N ASN A 41 15.37 11.16 -14.95
CA ASN A 41 15.66 11.43 -16.36
C ASN A 41 15.47 12.91 -16.72
N GLU A 42 14.56 13.61 -16.03
CA GLU A 42 14.24 15.02 -16.24
C GLU A 42 14.51 15.83 -14.97
N ASP A 43 15.12 17.01 -15.10
CA ASP A 43 15.47 17.90 -13.97
C ASP A 43 14.24 18.55 -13.29
N ASN A 44 13.04 18.38 -13.86
CA ASN A 44 11.78 18.88 -13.30
C ASN A 44 11.16 17.96 -12.24
N THR A 45 11.80 16.83 -11.96
CA THR A 45 11.29 15.76 -11.10
C THR A 45 12.19 15.62 -9.88
N VAL A 46 11.60 15.46 -8.69
CA VAL A 46 12.33 15.13 -7.47
C VAL A 46 11.75 13.84 -6.89
N LEU A 47 12.61 12.85 -6.67
CA LEU A 47 12.26 11.63 -5.92
C LEU A 47 12.94 11.69 -4.55
N SER A 48 12.19 11.40 -3.49
CA SER A 48 12.72 11.26 -2.14
C SER A 48 12.31 9.91 -1.57
N ALA A 49 13.29 9.12 -1.17
CA ALA A 49 13.11 7.78 -0.65
C ALA A 49 13.66 7.74 0.79
N LEU A 50 12.81 7.37 1.75
CA LEU A 50 13.18 7.17 3.15
C LEU A 50 12.82 5.76 3.59
N SER A 51 13.71 5.08 4.31
CA SER A 51 13.47 3.74 4.85
C SER A 51 14.07 3.57 6.24
N PHE A 52 13.27 3.04 7.16
CA PHE A 52 13.62 2.80 8.55
C PHE A 52 13.13 1.41 8.99
N SER A 53 13.68 0.91 10.08
CA SER A 53 13.15 -0.22 10.84
C SER A 53 12.89 0.18 12.30
N THR A 54 12.10 -0.63 12.99
CA THR A 54 11.89 -0.58 14.45
C THR A 54 11.89 -2.00 15.01
N SER A 55 11.77 -2.15 16.33
CA SER A 55 11.69 -3.47 16.98
C SER A 55 10.58 -4.41 16.49
N LYS A 56 9.48 -3.87 15.91
CA LYS A 56 8.35 -4.69 15.39
C LYS A 56 8.16 -4.55 13.88
N VAL A 57 8.90 -3.65 13.24
CA VAL A 57 8.69 -3.23 11.85
C VAL A 57 10.00 -3.43 11.11
N ARG A 58 10.05 -4.45 10.25
CA ARG A 58 11.24 -4.73 9.43
C ARG A 58 11.53 -3.58 8.47
N LEU A 59 10.47 -2.93 7.94
CA LEU A 59 10.61 -1.86 6.96
C LEU A 59 9.42 -0.90 6.99
N LEU A 60 9.66 0.32 7.45
CA LEU A 60 8.85 1.51 7.26
C LEU A 60 9.48 2.34 6.14
N ARG A 61 8.80 2.51 5.01
CA ARG A 61 9.37 3.20 3.85
C ARG A 61 8.41 4.16 3.17
N SER A 62 8.97 5.24 2.64
CA SER A 62 8.26 6.23 1.85
C SER A 62 9.01 6.54 0.56
N LEU A 63 8.29 6.59 -0.56
CA LEU A 63 8.72 7.22 -1.80
C LEU A 63 7.77 8.40 -2.08
N THR A 64 8.32 9.60 -2.18
CA THR A 64 7.59 10.76 -2.70
C THR A 64 8.17 11.20 -4.03
N ILE A 65 7.31 11.50 -5.00
CA ILE A 65 7.71 12.05 -6.30
C ILE A 65 7.01 13.39 -6.48
N GLU A 66 7.77 14.44 -6.79
CA GLU A 66 7.26 15.77 -7.11
C GLU A 66 7.71 16.14 -8.52
N GLN A 67 6.78 16.14 -9.48
CA GLN A 67 7.01 16.64 -10.84
C GLN A 67 6.43 18.04 -10.96
N LYS A 68 7.28 19.03 -11.24
CA LYS A 68 6.89 20.44 -11.29
C LYS A 68 5.68 20.64 -12.21
N ASN A 69 4.61 21.23 -11.67
CA ASN A 69 3.35 21.53 -12.37
C ASN A 69 2.66 20.33 -13.04
N SER A 70 3.02 19.09 -12.70
CA SER A 70 2.52 17.90 -13.41
C SER A 70 1.89 16.85 -12.50
N ALA A 71 2.61 16.37 -11.50
CA ALA A 71 2.10 15.32 -10.62
C ALA A 71 2.83 15.27 -9.28
N GLN A 72 2.16 14.74 -8.27
CA GLN A 72 2.74 14.31 -7.00
C GLN A 72 2.37 12.86 -6.72
N VAL A 73 3.30 12.12 -6.12
CA VAL A 73 3.11 10.72 -5.74
C VAL A 73 3.53 10.50 -4.30
N LEU A 74 2.76 9.68 -3.58
CA LEU A 74 3.12 9.07 -2.32
C LEU A 74 3.00 7.55 -2.46
N ASP A 75 4.06 6.83 -2.12
CA ASP A 75 4.01 5.41 -1.75
C ASP A 75 4.59 5.28 -0.35
N PHE A 76 3.74 4.99 0.63
CA PHE A 76 4.13 4.84 2.03
C PHE A 76 3.56 3.53 2.58
N ALA A 77 4.40 2.76 3.28
CA ALA A 77 3.96 1.51 3.90
C ALA A 77 4.84 1.13 5.06
N ALA A 78 4.28 0.27 5.90
CA ALA A 78 4.96 -0.35 7.02
C ALA A 78 4.76 -1.86 6.95
N PHE A 79 5.86 -2.59 6.91
CA PHE A 79 5.91 -4.05 6.93
C PHE A 79 6.41 -4.51 8.29
N SER A 80 5.62 -5.32 9.00
CA SER A 80 6.02 -5.90 10.28
C SER A 80 7.10 -6.96 10.11
N GLU A 81 7.84 -7.22 11.20
CA GLU A 81 8.58 -8.47 11.33
C GLU A 81 7.61 -9.67 11.30
N PRO A 82 7.98 -10.85 10.76
CA PRO A 82 7.10 -12.00 10.68
C PRO A 82 6.54 -12.51 12.01
N GLU A 83 7.17 -12.19 13.14
CA GLU A 83 6.64 -12.51 14.47
C GLU A 83 5.45 -11.65 14.89
N TYR A 84 5.12 -10.60 14.15
CA TYR A 84 3.94 -9.79 14.36
C TYR A 84 3.04 -9.86 13.13
N ASP A 85 1.87 -10.46 13.26
CA ASP A 85 0.87 -10.62 12.21
C ASP A 85 0.07 -9.33 11.94
N LEU A 86 0.73 -8.17 12.02
CA LEU A 86 0.10 -6.89 11.80
C LEU A 86 -0.39 -6.74 10.35
N PRO A 87 -1.51 -6.05 10.12
CA PRO A 87 -1.83 -5.52 8.81
C PRO A 87 -0.68 -4.67 8.26
N ILE A 88 -0.49 -4.70 6.95
CA ILE A 88 0.45 -3.83 6.24
C ILE A 88 -0.21 -2.47 6.10
N PHE A 89 0.34 -1.43 6.74
CA PHE A 89 -0.12 -0.07 6.46
C PHE A 89 0.25 0.28 5.03
N CYS A 90 -0.68 0.80 4.23
CA CYS A 90 -0.44 1.15 2.83
C CYS A 90 -1.14 2.46 2.48
N ALA A 91 -0.36 3.43 2.00
CA ALA A 91 -0.87 4.67 1.43
C ALA A 91 -0.20 4.92 0.08
N ASN A 92 -0.95 4.68 -0.99
CA ASN A 92 -0.58 4.96 -2.36
C ASN A 92 -1.47 6.07 -2.91
N ALA A 93 -0.89 7.23 -3.21
CA ALA A 93 -1.61 8.35 -3.77
C ALA A 93 -0.87 8.89 -4.99
N PHE A 94 -1.61 9.10 -6.08
CA PHE A 94 -1.16 9.82 -7.27
C PHE A 94 -2.08 11.01 -7.47
N SER A 95 -1.52 12.21 -7.58
CA SER A 95 -2.29 13.43 -7.86
C SER A 95 -1.70 14.16 -9.05
N SER A 96 -2.53 14.48 -10.03
CA SER A 96 -2.25 15.42 -11.12
C SER A 96 -3.21 16.61 -11.03
N PRO A 97 -3.04 17.69 -11.82
CA PRO A 97 -4.00 18.79 -11.84
C PRO A 97 -5.45 18.38 -12.12
N ALA A 98 -5.66 17.24 -12.80
CA ALA A 98 -6.99 16.79 -13.18
C ALA A 98 -7.66 15.88 -12.14
N ARG A 99 -6.89 15.05 -11.42
CA ARG A 99 -7.43 14.05 -10.49
C ARG A 99 -6.39 13.52 -9.52
N SER A 100 -6.87 13.07 -8.37
CA SER A 100 -6.19 12.19 -7.45
C SER A 100 -6.73 10.77 -7.56
N ILE A 101 -5.85 9.77 -7.48
CA ILE A 101 -6.15 8.34 -7.43
C ILE A 101 -5.47 7.82 -6.18
N VAL A 102 -6.25 7.27 -5.24
CA VAL A 102 -5.76 6.93 -3.91
C VAL A 102 -6.20 5.54 -3.50
N VAL A 103 -5.27 4.80 -2.92
CA VAL A 103 -5.50 3.63 -2.06
C VAL A 103 -4.88 3.93 -0.70
N LEU A 104 -5.70 4.01 0.34
CA LEU A 104 -5.26 4.09 1.74
C LEU A 104 -5.90 2.94 2.51
N ASP A 105 -5.10 2.11 3.15
CA ASP A 105 -5.57 0.91 3.80
C ASP A 105 -4.63 0.41 4.91
N LEU A 106 -5.18 -0.46 5.75
CA LEU A 106 -4.42 -1.42 6.55
C LEU A 106 -4.60 -2.77 5.85
N ASN A 107 -3.82 -3.03 4.80
CA ASN A 107 -3.96 -4.25 4.00
C ASN A 107 -3.78 -5.47 4.92
N PRO A 108 -4.71 -6.44 4.90
CA PRO A 108 -4.63 -7.58 5.79
C PRO A 108 -3.49 -8.50 5.36
N LEU A 109 -2.80 -9.10 6.34
CA LEU A 109 -1.78 -10.11 6.06
C LEU A 109 -2.41 -11.37 5.46
N TYR A 110 -3.62 -11.71 5.91
CA TYR A 110 -4.41 -12.85 5.44
C TYR A 110 -5.71 -12.40 4.78
N ASP A 111 -6.18 -13.14 3.77
CA ASP A 111 -7.44 -12.80 3.08
C ASP A 111 -8.61 -12.77 4.09
N THR A 112 -9.26 -11.61 4.21
CA THR A 112 -10.34 -11.39 5.20
C THR A 112 -11.67 -12.06 4.87
N THR A 113 -11.80 -12.59 3.65
CA THR A 113 -12.95 -13.41 3.25
C THR A 113 -12.80 -14.85 3.73
N GLU A 114 -11.58 -15.38 3.70
CA GLU A 114 -11.23 -16.74 4.13
C GLU A 114 -10.92 -16.81 5.64
N HIS A 115 -10.12 -15.87 6.14
CA HIS A 115 -9.64 -15.82 7.53
C HIS A 115 -10.49 -14.88 8.39
N LYS A 116 -11.68 -15.36 8.78
CA LYS A 116 -12.66 -14.59 9.57
C LYS A 116 -12.14 -14.19 10.96
N ASP A 117 -11.32 -15.04 11.57
CA ASP A 117 -10.66 -14.80 12.85
C ASP A 117 -9.66 -13.63 12.77
N TYR A 118 -8.83 -13.59 11.72
CA TYR A 118 -7.95 -12.46 11.45
C TYR A 118 -8.74 -11.18 11.17
N ARG A 119 -9.82 -11.28 10.38
CA ARG A 119 -10.71 -10.14 10.12
C ARG A 119 -11.30 -9.59 11.41
N GLU A 120 -11.82 -10.46 12.27
CA GLU A 120 -12.40 -10.09 13.56
C GLU A 120 -11.37 -9.44 14.48
N LYS A 121 -10.16 -10.03 14.57
CA LYS A 121 -9.05 -9.51 15.38
C LYS A 121 -8.70 -8.06 15.04
N TYR A 122 -8.60 -7.72 13.75
CA TYR A 122 -8.05 -6.43 13.32
C TYR A 122 -9.08 -5.40 12.87
N TYR A 123 -10.24 -5.79 12.35
CA TYR A 123 -11.13 -4.86 11.63
C TYR A 123 -12.51 -4.68 12.25
N ARG A 124 -12.94 -5.53 13.19
CA ARG A 124 -14.29 -5.48 13.78
C ARG A 124 -14.69 -4.10 14.31
N ASN A 125 -13.72 -3.39 14.91
CA ASN A 125 -13.93 -2.10 15.56
C ASN A 125 -13.53 -0.91 14.66
N LEU A 126 -13.11 -1.16 13.42
CA LEU A 126 -12.60 -0.13 12.51
C LEU A 126 -13.65 0.34 11.49
N MET A 127 -14.83 -0.27 11.44
CA MET A 127 -15.90 0.18 10.55
C MET A 127 -16.32 1.65 10.74
N PRO A 128 -16.40 2.19 11.98
CA PRO A 128 -16.67 3.63 12.18
C PRO A 128 -15.63 4.53 11.50
N LEU A 129 -14.37 4.09 11.40
CA LEU A 129 -13.30 4.86 10.76
C LEU A 129 -13.56 5.00 9.26
N ILE A 130 -13.90 3.92 8.55
CA ILE A 130 -14.19 4.02 7.12
C ILE A 130 -15.50 4.77 6.87
N HIS A 131 -16.53 4.61 7.71
CA HIS A 131 -17.79 5.36 7.57
C HIS A 131 -17.58 6.87 7.66
N LYS A 132 -16.68 7.34 8.54
CA LYS A 132 -16.29 8.75 8.64
C LYS A 132 -15.76 9.31 7.31
N TYR A 133 -15.04 8.50 6.54
CA TYR A 133 -14.36 8.95 5.32
C TYR A 133 -15.07 8.58 4.03
N SER A 134 -16.01 7.63 4.03
CA SER A 134 -16.69 7.18 2.81
C SER A 134 -17.53 8.26 2.12
N GLU A 135 -18.04 9.23 2.89
CA GLU A 135 -18.76 10.39 2.34
C GLU A 135 -17.81 11.44 1.74
N LEU A 136 -16.63 11.63 2.35
CA LEU A 136 -15.63 12.61 1.93
C LEU A 136 -14.74 12.11 0.78
N LEU A 137 -14.52 10.80 0.72
CA LEU A 137 -13.63 10.11 -0.20
C LEU A 137 -14.40 8.92 -0.81
N PRO A 138 -15.32 9.20 -1.76
CA PRO A 138 -16.24 8.18 -2.29
C PRO A 138 -15.49 7.11 -3.08
N TRP A 139 -16.13 5.94 -3.25
CA TRP A 139 -15.57 4.81 -3.96
C TRP A 139 -15.12 5.17 -5.38
N GLY A 140 -13.88 4.83 -5.73
CA GLY A 140 -13.24 5.20 -7.00
C GLY A 140 -13.76 4.46 -8.25
N GLY A 141 -14.81 3.65 -8.11
CA GLY A 141 -15.37 2.83 -9.18
C GLY A 141 -14.61 1.53 -9.42
N LYS A 142 -14.72 0.98 -10.63
CA LYS A 142 -14.20 -0.37 -10.93
C LYS A 142 -12.69 -0.48 -10.69
N ILE A 143 -12.27 -1.55 -10.02
CA ILE A 143 -10.88 -1.86 -9.68
C ILE A 143 -10.48 -3.25 -10.16
N THR A 144 -9.18 -3.48 -10.33
CA THR A 144 -8.61 -4.81 -10.64
C THR A 144 -9.10 -5.82 -9.60
N SER A 145 -9.80 -6.86 -10.06
CA SER A 145 -10.52 -7.79 -9.17
C SER A 145 -9.57 -8.53 -8.22
N GLU A 146 -8.40 -8.94 -8.71
CA GLU A 146 -7.38 -9.64 -7.93
C GLU A 146 -6.78 -8.75 -6.82
N SER A 147 -6.85 -7.41 -6.94
CA SER A 147 -6.38 -6.50 -5.89
C SER A 147 -7.21 -6.58 -4.62
N LEU A 148 -8.49 -6.99 -4.70
CA LEU A 148 -9.35 -7.10 -3.52
C LEU A 148 -8.88 -8.17 -2.53
N ARG A 149 -8.15 -9.19 -2.99
CA ARG A 149 -7.54 -10.22 -2.13
C ARG A 149 -6.60 -9.62 -1.08
N PHE A 150 -6.12 -8.40 -1.33
CA PHE A 150 -5.16 -7.68 -0.47
C PHE A 150 -5.76 -6.44 0.19
N PHE A 151 -7.06 -6.18 0.02
CA PHE A 151 -7.72 -5.04 0.63
C PHE A 151 -8.52 -5.44 1.84
N SER A 152 -8.54 -4.54 2.83
CA SER A 152 -9.34 -4.71 4.02
C SER A 152 -10.77 -4.18 3.83
N PRO A 153 -11.71 -4.54 4.73
CA PRO A 153 -13.04 -3.94 4.77
C PRO A 153 -13.06 -2.44 5.04
N ILE A 154 -11.93 -1.83 5.44
CA ILE A 154 -11.79 -0.39 5.67
C ILE A 154 -10.98 0.32 4.58
N VAL A 155 -10.68 -0.33 3.44
CA VAL A 155 -9.93 0.31 2.35
C VAL A 155 -10.62 1.59 1.86
N ILE A 156 -9.84 2.66 1.70
CA ILE A 156 -10.21 3.85 0.93
C ILE A 156 -9.60 3.71 -0.46
N TRP A 157 -10.40 3.22 -1.40
CA TRP A 157 -10.12 3.32 -2.84
C TRP A 157 -10.98 4.44 -3.41
N THR A 158 -10.35 5.51 -3.87
CA THR A 158 -11.06 6.71 -4.32
C THR A 158 -10.37 7.40 -5.50
N ILE A 159 -11.17 8.07 -6.33
CA ILE A 159 -10.73 8.96 -7.39
C ILE A 159 -11.51 10.26 -7.24
N PHE A 160 -10.83 11.39 -7.12
CA PHE A 160 -11.46 12.69 -6.88
C PHE A 160 -10.69 13.85 -7.51
N GLU A 161 -11.32 15.01 -7.67
CA GLU A 161 -10.65 16.24 -8.11
C GLU A 161 -9.77 16.81 -6.97
N PRO A 162 -8.50 17.17 -7.21
CA PRO A 162 -7.53 17.59 -6.18
C PRO A 162 -7.78 19.02 -5.64
N THR A 163 -9.00 19.31 -5.20
CA THR A 163 -9.32 20.55 -4.49
C THR A 163 -8.67 20.57 -3.10
N GLU A 164 -8.46 21.75 -2.54
CA GLU A 164 -7.87 21.90 -1.20
C GLU A 164 -8.65 21.11 -0.13
N ALA A 165 -9.99 21.17 -0.18
CA ALA A 165 -10.85 20.43 0.74
C ALA A 165 -10.66 18.91 0.62
N ASN A 166 -10.62 18.36 -0.60
CA ASN A 166 -10.45 16.93 -0.81
C ASN A 166 -9.05 16.44 -0.40
N LEU A 167 -8.01 17.25 -0.68
CA LEU A 167 -6.64 16.96 -0.26
C LEU A 167 -6.49 17.03 1.27
N GLN A 168 -7.19 17.94 1.94
CA GLN A 168 -7.23 18.01 3.40
C GLN A 168 -8.01 16.84 4.02
N ALA A 169 -9.10 16.39 3.37
CA ALA A 169 -9.82 15.18 3.77
C ALA A 169 -8.91 13.94 3.67
N LEU A 170 -8.15 13.81 2.57
CA LEU A 170 -7.15 12.75 2.39
C LEU A 170 -6.06 12.80 3.49
N TYR A 171 -5.52 13.98 3.80
CA TYR A 171 -4.52 14.13 4.85
C TYR A 171 -5.08 13.71 6.22
N SER A 172 -6.32 14.11 6.52
CA SER A 172 -7.01 13.72 7.74
C SER A 172 -7.21 12.20 7.81
N ALA A 173 -7.63 11.57 6.71
CA ALA A 173 -7.78 10.12 6.62
C ALA A 173 -6.46 9.40 6.86
N PHE A 174 -5.38 9.84 6.22
CA PHE A 174 -4.05 9.27 6.42
C PHE A 174 -3.63 9.33 7.90
N MET A 175 -3.81 10.48 8.56
CA MET A 175 -3.44 10.64 9.96
C MET A 175 -4.21 9.68 10.87
N ASP A 176 -5.52 9.54 10.69
CA ASP A 176 -6.35 8.68 11.52
C ASP A 176 -6.05 7.19 11.27
N TYR A 177 -5.91 6.77 10.00
CA TYR A 177 -5.55 5.40 9.65
C TYR A 177 -4.17 5.02 10.20
N TYR A 178 -3.20 5.94 10.11
CA TYR A 178 -1.86 5.66 10.59
C TYR A 178 -1.80 5.59 12.13
N LYS A 179 -2.54 6.46 12.83
CA LYS A 179 -2.68 6.37 14.30
C LYS A 179 -3.29 5.04 14.73
N VAL A 180 -4.35 4.58 14.05
CA VAL A 180 -4.94 3.27 14.32
C VAL A 180 -3.92 2.15 14.08
N TRP A 181 -3.16 2.20 12.99
CA TRP A 181 -2.11 1.21 12.74
C TRP A 181 -1.02 1.20 13.82
N LEU A 182 -0.62 2.38 14.31
CA LEU A 182 0.33 2.50 15.43
C LEU A 182 -0.24 1.92 16.74
N GLU A 183 -1.53 2.09 17.01
CA GLU A 183 -2.19 1.47 18.16
C GLU A 183 -2.22 -0.07 18.05
N LEU A 184 -2.47 -0.59 16.86
CA LEU A 184 -2.35 -2.03 16.59
C LEU A 184 -0.91 -2.51 16.81
N MET A 185 0.09 -1.74 16.35
CA MET A 185 1.50 -2.05 16.54
C MET A 185 1.88 -2.09 18.04
N ASP A 186 1.39 -1.16 18.84
CA ASP A 186 1.64 -1.13 20.29
C ASP A 186 1.08 -2.40 20.96
N GLY A 187 -0.16 -2.76 20.63
CA GLY A 187 -0.84 -3.95 21.15
C GLY A 187 -0.37 -5.28 20.56
N ALA A 188 0.49 -5.28 19.53
CA ALA A 188 0.95 -6.50 18.88
C ALA A 188 1.81 -7.36 19.81
N VAL A 189 1.38 -8.60 20.00
CA VAL A 189 2.10 -9.63 20.77
C VAL A 189 3.01 -10.40 19.82
N ARG A 190 4.25 -10.64 20.24
CA ARG A 190 5.23 -11.42 19.46
C ARG A 190 4.79 -12.89 19.44
N GLU A 191 4.64 -13.45 18.26
CA GLU A 191 4.42 -14.89 18.07
C GLU A 191 5.71 -15.66 18.36
N THR A 192 5.57 -16.83 18.98
CA THR A 192 6.70 -17.70 19.35
C THR A 192 6.61 -19.07 18.68
N ASN A 193 5.46 -19.42 18.11
CA ASN A 193 5.29 -20.64 17.34
C ASN A 193 5.90 -20.48 15.93
N GLU A 194 6.92 -21.28 15.63
CA GLU A 194 7.66 -21.21 14.36
C GLU A 194 6.78 -21.39 13.13
N GLU A 195 5.82 -22.33 13.14
CA GLU A 195 4.92 -22.55 12.01
C GLU A 195 4.05 -21.33 11.70
N LYS A 196 3.59 -20.61 12.74
CA LYS A 196 2.81 -19.39 12.54
C LYS A 196 3.68 -18.24 12.05
N ILE A 197 4.90 -18.11 12.55
CA ILE A 197 5.88 -17.13 12.06
C ILE A 197 6.17 -17.38 10.57
N ASP A 198 6.36 -18.64 10.18
CA ASP A 198 6.59 -19.03 8.79
C ASP A 198 5.37 -18.72 7.91
N ARG A 199 4.15 -18.97 8.40
CA ARG A 199 2.91 -18.57 7.71
C ARG A 199 2.80 -17.05 7.55
N ASN A 200 3.13 -16.27 8.58
CA ASN A 200 3.16 -14.81 8.50
C ASN A 200 4.17 -14.33 7.44
N ARG A 201 5.37 -14.93 7.45
CA ARG A 201 6.44 -14.63 6.49
C ARG A 201 5.98 -14.93 5.06
N GLU A 202 5.38 -16.10 4.83
CA GLU A 202 4.88 -16.49 3.51
C GLU A 202 3.76 -15.56 3.02
N ALA A 203 2.80 -15.23 3.89
CA ALA A 203 1.71 -14.33 3.55
C ALA A 203 2.23 -12.93 3.15
N GLN A 204 3.23 -12.42 3.89
CA GLN A 204 3.87 -11.16 3.54
C GLN A 204 4.64 -11.26 2.22
N HIS A 205 5.39 -12.34 2.02
CA HIS A 205 6.11 -12.59 0.78
C HIS A 205 5.18 -12.69 -0.44
N LYS A 206 4.02 -13.35 -0.30
CA LYS A 206 2.96 -13.39 -1.33
C LYS A 206 2.48 -11.99 -1.70
N TYR A 207 2.22 -11.12 -0.71
CA TYR A 207 1.83 -9.73 -0.94
C TYR A 207 2.92 -8.95 -1.69
N LEU A 208 4.18 -9.05 -1.26
CA LEU A 208 5.30 -8.35 -1.89
C LEU A 208 5.50 -8.82 -3.33
N THR A 209 5.40 -10.11 -3.58
CA THR A 209 5.50 -10.71 -4.91
C THR A 209 4.39 -10.22 -5.83
N TRP A 210 3.15 -10.15 -5.34
CA TRP A 210 2.04 -9.57 -6.09
C TRP A 210 2.31 -8.13 -6.49
N ARG A 211 2.67 -7.29 -5.50
CA ARG A 211 2.91 -5.86 -5.71
C ARG A 211 4.10 -5.64 -6.65
N ALA A 212 5.23 -6.31 -6.43
CA ALA A 212 6.42 -6.15 -7.27
C ALA A 212 6.17 -6.47 -8.76
N GLU A 213 5.24 -7.39 -9.05
CA GLU A 213 4.91 -7.78 -10.42
C GLU A 213 3.79 -6.91 -11.04
N LYS A 214 2.77 -6.55 -10.26
CA LYS A 214 1.52 -5.96 -10.77
C LYS A 214 1.25 -4.51 -10.34
N ASP A 215 2.18 -3.87 -9.63
CA ASP A 215 2.01 -2.49 -9.16
C ASP A 215 1.70 -1.52 -10.32
N PRO A 216 0.62 -0.72 -10.23
CA PRO A 216 0.23 0.17 -11.31
C PRO A 216 1.19 1.32 -11.56
N GLY A 217 2.04 1.67 -10.59
CA GLY A 217 3.02 2.74 -10.65
C GLY A 217 4.30 2.40 -11.42
N TYR A 218 4.55 1.12 -11.72
CA TYR A 218 5.81 0.69 -12.35
C TYR A 218 6.10 1.40 -13.69
N SER A 219 5.08 1.58 -14.55
CA SER A 219 5.25 2.27 -15.83
C SER A 219 5.67 3.74 -15.65
N LEU A 220 5.19 4.41 -14.61
CA LEU A 220 5.63 5.77 -14.27
C LEU A 220 7.10 5.76 -13.84
N LEU A 221 7.48 4.87 -12.92
CA LEU A 221 8.87 4.75 -12.47
C LEU A 221 9.83 4.50 -13.64
N LYS A 222 9.48 3.59 -14.56
CA LYS A 222 10.27 3.34 -15.78
C LYS A 222 10.50 4.59 -16.61
N LYS A 223 9.47 5.42 -16.78
CA LYS A 223 9.59 6.70 -17.50
C LYS A 223 10.52 7.67 -16.76
N LEU A 224 10.46 7.71 -15.44
CA LEU A 224 11.18 8.68 -14.61
C LEU A 224 12.65 8.33 -14.40
N ILE A 225 13.01 7.05 -14.26
CA ILE A 225 14.35 6.61 -13.84
C ILE A 225 14.92 5.45 -14.67
N GLY A 226 14.27 5.11 -15.80
CA GLY A 226 14.66 4.01 -16.67
C GLY A 226 14.26 2.63 -16.16
N GLU A 227 14.37 1.61 -17.03
CA GLU A 227 13.97 0.23 -16.71
C GLU A 227 14.73 -0.35 -15.51
N SER A 228 16.07 -0.28 -15.57
CA SER A 228 16.95 -0.87 -14.56
C SER A 228 16.72 -0.21 -13.20
N GLY A 229 16.67 1.13 -13.17
CA GLY A 229 16.42 1.89 -11.94
C GLY A 229 15.03 1.61 -11.36
N ALA A 230 14.00 1.51 -12.21
CA ALA A 230 12.65 1.18 -11.76
C ALA A 230 12.56 -0.24 -11.19
N LYS A 231 13.21 -1.22 -11.84
CA LYS A 231 13.22 -2.62 -11.38
C LYS A 231 13.90 -2.73 -10.01
N ASP A 232 15.07 -2.11 -9.85
CA ASP A 232 15.80 -2.08 -8.59
C ASP A 232 14.98 -1.39 -7.50
N LEU A 233 14.42 -0.21 -7.77
CA LEU A 233 13.59 0.53 -6.80
C LEU A 233 12.36 -0.27 -6.36
N VAL A 234 11.71 -0.97 -7.29
CA VAL A 234 10.54 -1.80 -6.95
C VAL A 234 10.94 -2.97 -6.06
N ARG A 235 11.98 -3.73 -6.45
CA ARG A 235 12.31 -5.01 -5.79
C ARG A 235 13.17 -4.87 -4.54
N GLU A 236 14.03 -3.86 -4.48
CA GLU A 236 15.00 -3.69 -3.38
C GLU A 236 14.64 -2.56 -2.42
N PHE A 237 13.58 -1.79 -2.70
CA PHE A 237 13.12 -0.71 -1.82
C PHE A 237 11.61 -0.76 -1.54
N LEU A 238 10.76 -0.62 -2.56
CA LEU A 238 9.31 -0.54 -2.36
C LEU A 238 8.72 -1.84 -1.81
N PHE A 239 9.22 -2.97 -2.33
CA PHE A 239 8.83 -4.32 -1.94
C PHE A 239 10.05 -5.16 -1.57
N GLU A 240 11.02 -4.53 -0.90
CA GLU A 240 12.12 -5.25 -0.23
C GLU A 240 11.50 -6.35 0.66
N GLY A 241 12.09 -7.54 0.61
CA GLY A 241 11.52 -8.78 1.13
C GLY A 241 11.11 -9.77 0.04
N VAL A 242 10.82 -9.32 -1.20
CA VAL A 242 10.39 -10.18 -2.31
C VAL A 242 11.46 -11.20 -2.75
N SER A 243 12.73 -10.96 -2.43
CA SER A 243 13.84 -11.87 -2.76
C SER A 243 14.44 -12.56 -1.52
N SER A 244 14.00 -12.20 -0.31
CA SER A 244 14.62 -12.62 0.96
C SER A 244 13.67 -13.31 1.94
N LEU A 245 12.36 -13.05 1.88
CA LEU A 245 11.37 -13.67 2.77
C LEU A 245 10.89 -15.04 2.27
N GLY A 246 11.13 -15.40 1.02
CA GLY A 246 10.73 -16.67 0.45
C GLY A 246 11.34 -16.94 -0.92
N THR A 247 11.09 -18.14 -1.44
CA THR A 247 11.63 -18.62 -2.73
C THR A 247 10.58 -18.85 -3.80
N LYS A 248 9.29 -18.88 -3.42
CA LYS A 248 8.16 -19.04 -4.35
C LYS A 248 8.10 -17.86 -5.33
N SER A 249 8.02 -18.17 -6.62
CA SER A 249 7.85 -17.22 -7.71
C SER A 249 6.44 -16.62 -7.73
N PHE A 250 6.22 -15.64 -8.62
CA PHE A 250 4.88 -15.09 -8.86
C PHE A 250 3.89 -16.17 -9.34
N LEU A 251 4.32 -17.08 -10.23
CA LEU A 251 3.44 -18.13 -10.76
C LEU A 251 3.14 -19.23 -9.74
N ASP A 252 4.00 -19.42 -8.72
CA ASP A 252 3.71 -20.34 -7.62
C ASP A 252 2.54 -19.85 -6.75
N TYR A 253 2.39 -18.52 -6.60
CA TYR A 253 1.27 -17.92 -5.86
C TYR A 253 0.05 -17.62 -6.71
N PHE A 254 0.25 -17.30 -7.99
CA PHE A 254 -0.79 -16.82 -8.90
C PHE A 254 -0.74 -17.59 -10.24
N PRO A 255 -0.98 -18.91 -10.22
CA PRO A 255 -0.87 -19.76 -11.41
C PRO A 255 -1.85 -19.37 -12.52
N GLU A 256 -2.94 -18.65 -12.20
CA GLU A 256 -3.88 -18.12 -13.19
C GLU A 256 -3.25 -17.10 -14.18
N TYR A 257 -2.03 -16.62 -13.90
CA TYR A 257 -1.27 -15.76 -14.80
C TYR A 257 -0.26 -16.52 -15.67
N ALA A 258 -0.16 -17.85 -15.56
CA ALA A 258 0.78 -18.62 -16.37
C ALA A 258 0.39 -18.57 -17.86
N GLN A 259 1.37 -18.36 -18.73
CA GLN A 259 1.24 -18.57 -20.18
C GLN A 259 1.75 -19.96 -20.56
N GLU A 260 1.39 -20.45 -21.75
CA GLU A 260 1.80 -21.77 -22.24
C GLU A 260 3.33 -21.92 -22.34
N ASP A 261 4.05 -20.81 -22.55
CA ASP A 261 5.51 -20.76 -22.61
C ASP A 261 6.20 -20.67 -21.23
N GLY A 262 5.42 -20.74 -20.14
CA GLY A 262 5.91 -20.64 -18.76
C GLY A 262 6.17 -19.21 -18.29
N THR A 263 5.89 -18.19 -19.11
CA THR A 263 6.06 -16.78 -18.70
C THR A 263 4.83 -16.23 -17.99
N VAL A 264 5.00 -15.07 -17.33
CA VAL A 264 3.92 -14.36 -16.63
C VAL A 264 3.11 -13.53 -17.63
N ASN A 265 1.79 -13.70 -17.63
CA ASN A 265 0.89 -12.90 -18.45
C ASN A 265 1.01 -11.42 -18.10
N ARG A 266 1.29 -10.58 -19.10
CA ARG A 266 1.49 -9.13 -18.95
C ARG A 266 0.22 -8.36 -18.58
N LYS A 267 -0.97 -8.98 -18.70
CA LYS A 267 -2.20 -8.37 -18.21
C LYS A 267 -2.06 -8.06 -16.71
N ARG A 268 -2.60 -6.92 -16.30
CA ARG A 268 -2.70 -6.57 -14.87
C ARG A 268 -3.71 -7.46 -14.15
N SER A 269 -4.78 -7.81 -14.85
CA SER A 269 -5.91 -8.55 -14.33
C SER A 269 -6.33 -9.61 -15.33
N MET A 270 -6.49 -10.83 -14.88
CA MET A 270 -7.04 -11.94 -15.66
C MET A 270 -8.57 -11.88 -15.65
N ALA A 271 -9.18 -11.52 -14.52
CA ALA A 271 -10.63 -11.34 -14.38
C ALA A 271 -11.15 -10.00 -14.93
N GLY A 272 -10.26 -9.01 -15.12
CA GLY A 272 -10.62 -7.64 -15.48
C GLY A 272 -11.02 -6.78 -14.27
N LYS A 273 -11.46 -5.56 -14.56
CA LYS A 273 -11.92 -4.63 -13.51
C LYS A 273 -13.40 -4.87 -13.19
N SER A 274 -13.72 -5.02 -11.91
CA SER A 274 -15.08 -5.21 -11.40
C SER A 274 -15.35 -4.26 -10.23
N PHE A 275 -16.46 -4.45 -9.50
CA PHE A 275 -16.82 -3.71 -8.28
C PHE A 275 -16.99 -2.21 -8.51
N GLY A 276 -17.99 -1.86 -9.32
CA GLY A 276 -18.37 -0.46 -9.55
C GLY A 276 -18.82 0.27 -8.29
N THR A 277 -19.29 -0.47 -7.30
CA THR A 277 -19.62 -0.02 -5.94
C THR A 277 -18.72 -0.71 -4.92
N ARG A 278 -18.66 -0.16 -3.70
CA ARG A 278 -17.89 -0.74 -2.59
C ARG A 278 -18.38 -2.18 -2.29
N PRO A 279 -17.50 -3.19 -2.31
CA PRO A 279 -17.92 -4.59 -2.17
C PRO A 279 -17.99 -5.10 -0.72
N TRP A 280 -18.09 -4.20 0.27
CA TRP A 280 -18.30 -4.55 1.68
C TRP A 280 -19.54 -3.84 2.22
N ASP A 281 -20.29 -4.53 3.07
CA ASP A 281 -21.40 -3.94 3.81
C ASP A 281 -20.92 -3.05 4.98
N VAL A 282 -21.87 -2.44 5.70
CA VAL A 282 -21.60 -1.57 6.86
C VAL A 282 -20.94 -2.29 8.04
N HIS A 283 -20.90 -3.63 8.02
CA HIS A 283 -20.24 -4.47 9.03
C HIS A 283 -18.91 -5.04 8.54
N GLY A 284 -18.45 -4.63 7.34
CA GLY A 284 -17.20 -5.08 6.76
C GLY A 284 -17.24 -6.51 6.23
N ARG A 285 -18.44 -7.06 5.97
CA ARG A 285 -18.59 -8.36 5.30
C ARG A 285 -18.57 -8.15 3.80
N PHE A 286 -17.82 -8.99 3.10
CA PHE A 286 -17.74 -8.95 1.65
C PHE A 286 -19.09 -9.35 1.02
N VAL A 287 -19.62 -8.50 0.15
CA VAL A 287 -20.90 -8.68 -0.57
C VAL A 287 -20.74 -8.59 -2.10
N GLY A 288 -19.49 -8.53 -2.57
CA GLY A 288 -19.18 -8.38 -4.00
C GLY A 288 -19.53 -9.58 -4.89
N GLY A 289 -20.04 -10.68 -4.32
CA GLY A 289 -20.51 -11.86 -5.06
C GLY A 289 -21.99 -11.83 -5.46
N ASP A 290 -22.80 -10.95 -4.89
CA ASP A 290 -24.28 -11.03 -4.98
C ASP A 290 -24.90 -10.01 -5.95
N ALA A 291 -24.11 -9.25 -6.72
CA ALA A 291 -24.64 -8.27 -7.67
C ALA A 291 -24.91 -8.89 -9.07
N SER A 292 -25.79 -9.90 -9.09
CA SER A 292 -26.63 -10.19 -10.26
C SER A 292 -28.04 -9.67 -9.98
N CYS A 293 -28.26 -8.37 -10.17
CA CYS A 293 -29.56 -7.71 -10.37
C CYS A 293 -29.31 -6.38 -11.10
#